data_AF-A0A394DJH6-F1
#
_entry.id   AF-A0A394DJH6-F1
#
_cell.length_a   1.000
_cell.length_b   1.000
_cell.length_c   1.000
_cell.angle_alpha   90.00
_cell.angle_beta   90.00
_cell.angle_gamma   90.00
#
_symmetry.space_group_name_H-M   'P 1'
#
loop_
_entity.id
_entity.type
_entity.pdbx_description
1 polymer ?
#
loop_
_entity_poly.entity_id
_entity_poly.type
_entity_poly.pdbx_seq_one_letter_code
_entity_poly.pdbx_strand_id
1 'polypeptide(L)' 'MILRMKPQYGFGEKRKPLQVDEGAVPPNATLEITLELVSWKTVSEVTDDKKGSEENPQGSGRI' A
#
# COMPACT_ATOMS: atom_id res chain seq x y z
N MET A 1 14.87 -5.06 17.49
CA MET A 1 15.81 -5.17 16.35
C MET A 1 15.71 -3.90 15.51
N ILE A 2 16.82 -3.35 15.03
CA ILE A 2 16.85 -2.10 14.26
C ILE A 2 17.00 -2.41 12.77
N LEU A 3 16.13 -1.82 11.95
CA LEU A 3 16.14 -1.93 10.50
C LEU A 3 16.41 -0.56 9.88
N ARG A 4 17.43 -0.50 9.00
CA ARG A 4 17.70 0.67 8.17
C ARG A 4 17.15 0.43 6.78
N MET A 5 16.24 1.30 6.36
CA MET A 5 15.56 1.17 5.07
C MET A 5 15.94 2.30 4.13
N LYS A 6 16.19 1.93 2.86
CA LYS A 6 16.40 2.91 1.78
C LYS A 6 15.16 3.80 1.63
N PRO A 7 15.32 5.05 1.19
CA PRO A 7 14.20 5.99 1.10
C PRO A 7 13.03 5.49 0.27
N GLN A 8 13.31 4.71 -0.79
CA GLN A 8 12.32 4.08 -1.68
C GLN A 8 11.29 3.17 -0.98
N TYR A 9 11.59 2.67 0.23
CA TYR A 9 10.66 1.85 1.02
C TYR A 9 9.88 2.65 2.07
N GLY A 10 10.26 3.91 2.31
CA GLY A 10 9.59 4.82 3.23
C GLY A 10 8.80 5.86 2.46
N PHE A 11 9.25 7.11 2.53
CA PHE A 11 8.58 8.25 1.89
C PHE A 11 9.09 8.56 0.47
N GLY A 12 10.23 8.00 0.06
CA GLY A 12 10.82 8.24 -1.26
C GLY A 12 10.99 9.73 -1.55
N GLU A 13 10.52 10.18 -2.72
CA GLU A 13 10.50 11.60 -3.12
C GLU A 13 9.31 12.37 -2.54
N LYS A 14 8.24 11.68 -2.12
CA LYS A 14 7.05 12.30 -1.56
C LYS A 14 7.26 12.53 -0.07
N ARG A 15 7.44 13.79 0.34
CA ARG A 15 7.57 14.13 1.77
C ARG A 15 6.36 13.63 2.55
N LYS A 16 6.57 13.15 3.77
CA LYS A 16 5.47 13.04 4.75
C LYS A 16 5.05 14.48 5.10
N PRO A 17 3.79 14.89 4.87
CA PRO A 17 3.33 16.17 5.37
C PRO A 17 3.47 16.20 6.89
N LEU A 18 3.76 17.39 7.45
CA LEU A 18 3.77 17.61 8.89
C LEU A 18 2.40 17.19 9.45
N GLN A 19 2.35 16.06 10.14
CA GLN A 19 1.24 15.80 11.06
C GLN A 19 1.61 16.46 12.37
N VAL A 20 0.63 17.03 13.05
CA VAL A 20 0.81 17.98 14.17
C VAL A 20 1.70 17.44 15.29
N ASP A 21 1.79 16.11 15.44
CA ASP A 21 2.63 15.42 16.43
C ASP A 21 3.87 14.71 15.87
N GLU A 22 4.06 14.67 14.55
CA GLU A 22 5.13 13.90 13.91
C GLU A 22 5.80 14.76 12.84
N GLY A 23 6.97 15.29 13.17
CA GLY A 23 7.73 16.24 12.35
C GLY A 23 7.93 15.82 10.89
N ALA A 24 8.25 16.79 10.03
CA ALA A 24 8.42 16.57 8.59
C ALA A 24 9.58 15.61 8.30
N VAL A 25 9.35 14.63 7.41
CA VAL A 25 10.42 13.78 6.88
C VAL A 25 10.95 14.40 5.59
N PRO A 26 12.27 14.67 5.48
CA PRO A 26 12.85 15.22 4.26
C PRO A 26 12.81 14.22 3.10
N PRO A 27 12.80 14.68 1.83
CA PRO A 27 12.89 13.80 0.67
C PRO A 27 14.15 12.93 0.72
N ASN A 28 14.05 11.70 0.22
CA ASN A 28 15.17 10.76 0.16
C ASN A 28 15.82 10.47 1.53
N ALA A 29 15.10 10.66 2.64
CA ALA A 29 15.58 10.32 3.96
C ALA A 29 15.74 8.80 4.12
N THR A 30 16.87 8.38 4.70
CA THR A 30 17.04 7.01 5.16
C THR A 30 16.37 6.89 6.53
N LEU A 31 15.45 5.94 6.68
CA LEU A 31 14.74 5.72 7.93
C LEU A 31 15.37 4.57 8.71
N GLU A 32 15.42 4.75 10.02
CA GLU A 32 15.80 3.71 10.97
C GLU A 32 14.58 3.41 11.84
N ILE A 33 14.08 2.19 11.75
CA ILE A 33 12.88 1.76 12.48
C ILE A 33 13.23 0.59 13.40
N THR A 34 12.66 0.60 14.60
CA THR A 34 12.73 -0.55 15.51
C THR A 34 11.44 -1.34 15.34
N LEU A 35 11.56 -2.60 14.92
CA LEU A 35 10.42 -3.48 14.66
C LEU A 35 10.46 -4.68 15.62
N GLU A 36 9.30 -5.01 16.17
CA GLU A 36 9.06 -6.18 17.03
C GLU A 36 7.83 -6.93 16.52
N LEU A 37 8.00 -8.20 16.17
CA LEU A 37 6.92 -9.05 15.67
C LEU A 37 6.32 -9.84 16.83
N VAL A 38 5.22 -9.32 17.37
CA VAL A 38 4.57 -9.89 18.57
C VAL A 38 3.85 -11.22 18.25
N SER A 39 3.14 -11.28 17.13
CA SER A 39 2.52 -12.50 16.61
C SER A 39 2.09 -12.32 15.16
N TRP A 40 1.97 -13.41 14.39
CA TRP A 40 1.33 -13.38 13.08
C TRP A 40 0.39 -14.58 12.92
N LYS A 41 -0.67 -14.41 12.14
CA LYS A 41 -1.57 -15.48 11.72
C LYS A 41 -1.46 -15.64 10.21
N THR A 42 -1.14 -16.83 9.74
CA THR A 42 -1.10 -17.13 8.31
C THR A 42 -2.52 -17.07 7.74
N VAL A 43 -2.72 -16.23 6.72
CA VAL A 43 -3.93 -16.22 5.90
C VAL A 43 -3.57 -16.87 4.57
N SER A 44 -4.20 -17.99 4.23
CA SER A 44 -4.13 -18.57 2.90
C SER A 44 -5.00 -17.74 1.96
N GLU A 45 -4.46 -17.37 0.80
CA GLU A 45 -5.20 -16.67 -0.26
C GLU A 45 -6.43 -17.48 -0.65
N VAL A 46 -7.62 -16.92 -0.46
CA VAL A 46 -8.87 -17.47 -0.99
C VAL A 46 -9.06 -16.80 -2.34
N THR A 47 -8.57 -17.44 -3.40
CA THR A 47 -9.02 -17.12 -4.76
C THR A 47 -10.48 -17.54 -4.87
N ASP A 48 -11.40 -16.64 -4.55
CA ASP A 48 -12.78 -16.73 -5.00
C ASP A 48 -12.79 -16.41 -6.49
N ASP A 49 -13.14 -17.42 -7.28
CA ASP A 49 -13.32 -17.35 -8.72
C ASP A 49 -14.29 -16.22 -9.07
N LYS A 50 -13.76 -15.07 -9.48
CA LYS A 50 -14.56 -13.93 -9.96
C LYS A 50 -15.11 -14.24 -11.36
N LYS A 51 -16.07 -15.17 -11.45
CA LYS A 51 -17.03 -15.21 -12.54
C LYS A 51 -18.09 -14.15 -12.28
N GLY A 52 -18.09 -13.09 -13.08
CA GLY A 52 -19.20 -12.14 -13.16
C GLY A 52 -18.81 -10.68 -13.36
N SER A 53 -18.42 -10.33 -14.58
CA SER A 53 -18.87 -9.06 -15.17
C SER A 53 -19.65 -9.44 -16.43
N GLU A 54 -20.90 -9.85 -16.24
CA GLU A 54 -21.90 -9.84 -17.30
C GLU A 54 -22.19 -8.36 -17.61
N GLU A 55 -21.52 -7.84 -18.63
CA GLU A 55 -21.86 -6.54 -19.20
C GLU A 55 -23.14 -6.69 -20.05
N ASN A 56 -24.24 -6.20 -19.46
CA ASN A 56 -25.61 -6.12 -19.94
C ASN A 56 -25.79 -5.82 -21.45
N PRO A 57 -26.70 -6.50 -22.18
CA PRO A 57 -26.95 -6.22 -23.60
C PRO A 57 -27.79 -4.95 -23.76
N GLN A 58 -27.22 -3.90 -24.37
CA GLN A 58 -28.03 -2.78 -24.83
C GLN A 58 -27.54 -2.21 -26.17
N GLY A 59 -28.28 -2.60 -27.22
CA GLY A 59 -28.75 -1.72 -28.27
C GLY A 59 -27.71 -1.12 -29.23
N SER A 60 -27.44 -1.82 -30.34
CA SER A 60 -27.04 -1.15 -31.57
C SER A 60 -28.21 -1.20 -32.56
N GLY A 61 -28.79 -0.03 -32.81
CA GLY A 61 -29.94 0.16 -33.68
C GLY A 61 -29.69 -0.29 -35.13
N ARG A 62 -30.74 -0.81 -35.74
CA ARG A 62 -30.91 -0.92 -37.19
C ARG A 62 -32.06 0.00 -37.58
N ILE A 63 -31.75 1.08 -38.28
CA ILE A 63 -32.62 1.66 -39.31
C ILE A 63 -31.76 1.91 -40.54
#